data_AF-A0AAV5MDE3-F1
#
_entry.id   AF-A0AAV5MDE3-F1
#
_cell.length_a   1.000
_cell.length_b   1.000
_cell.length_c   1.000
_cell.angle_alpha   90.00
_cell.angle_beta   90.00
_cell.angle_gamma   90.00
#
_symmetry.space_group_name_H-M   'P 1'
#
loop_
_entity.id
_entity.type
_entity.pdbx_description
1 polymer ?
#
loop_
_entity_poly.entity_id
_entity_poly.type
_entity_poly.pdbx_seq_one_letter_code
_entity_poly.pdbx_strand_id
1 'polypeptide(L)'
;MMMDALEKVENEIKKPLMRNDKKGMALLLAEFDKVNKKLGIRKEDLPKYEEELEVKIAKAQLQELKKDAIEAMETQKKREEFKDEQMPDVKSLDIRNFL
;
A
#
# COMPACT_ATOMS: atom_id res chain seq x y z
N MET A 1 7.23 16.14 -1.82
CA MET A 1 6.75 16.94 -0.66
C MET A 1 7.86 17.26 0.35
N MET A 2 8.53 16.29 0.97
CA MET A 2 9.61 16.60 1.93
C MET A 2 10.89 17.15 1.27
N MET A 3 11.30 16.60 0.13
CA MET A 3 12.48 17.08 -0.61
C MET A 3 12.28 18.48 -1.20
N ASP A 4 11.08 18.77 -1.74
CA ASP A 4 10.75 20.07 -2.32
C ASP A 4 10.73 21.20 -1.27
N ALA A 5 10.36 20.88 -0.03
CA ALA A 5 10.40 21.84 1.09
C ALA A 5 11.85 22.13 1.53
N LEU A 6 12.72 21.11 1.53
CA LEU A 6 14.15 21.23 1.80
C LEU A 6 14.85 22.12 0.76
N GLU A 7 14.55 21.92 -0.52
CA GLU A 7 15.15 22.68 -1.63
C GLU A 7 14.83 24.17 -1.57
N LYS A 8 13.62 24.56 -1.15
CA LYS A 8 13.24 25.97 -0.93
C LYS A 8 14.08 26.62 0.16
N VAL A 9 14.28 25.94 1.29
CA VAL A 9 15.05 26.48 2.41
C VAL A 9 16.54 26.58 2.05
N GLU A 10 17.11 25.59 1.36
CA GLU A 10 18.50 25.64 0.89
C GLU A 10 18.76 26.81 -0.09
N ASN A 11 17.78 27.13 -0.94
CA ASN A 11 17.84 28.27 -1.85
C ASN A 11 17.77 29.63 -1.13
N GLU A 12 16.97 29.74 -0.06
CA GLU A 12 16.86 30.95 0.76
C GLU A 12 18.15 31.23 1.56
N ILE A 13 18.73 30.19 2.17
CA ILE A 13 19.92 30.34 3.02
C ILE A 13 21.24 30.28 2.23
N LYS A 14 21.17 30.02 0.91
CA LYS A 14 22.30 29.85 -0.03
C LYS A 14 23.40 28.91 0.50
N LYS A 15 23.01 27.94 1.32
CA LYS A 15 23.89 26.96 1.96
C LYS A 15 23.20 25.59 1.90
N PRO A 16 23.93 24.53 1.51
CA PRO A 16 23.38 23.19 1.55
C PRO A 16 23.14 22.80 3.02
N LEU A 17 21.89 22.48 3.35
CA LEU A 17 21.50 21.87 4.62
C LEU A 17 21.93 20.40 4.62
N MET A 18 21.87 19.76 3.45
CA MET A 18 22.33 18.41 3.24
C MET A 18 23.84 18.39 2.99
N ARG A 19 24.60 17.81 3.93
CA ARG A 19 26.01 17.52 3.70
C ARG A 19 26.12 16.51 2.54
N ASN A 20 26.74 16.92 1.43
CA ASN A 20 26.96 16.04 0.27
C ASN A 20 28.08 15.02 0.58
N ASP A 21 27.82 14.09 1.49
CA ASP A 21 28.77 13.07 1.93
C ASP A 21 28.72 11.84 1.01
N LYS A 22 29.12 12.04 -0.25
CA LYS A 22 29.17 10.96 -1.24
C LYS A 22 30.04 9.78 -0.79
N LYS A 23 31.12 10.07 -0.04
CA LYS A 23 32.04 9.04 0.48
C LYS A 23 31.41 8.24 1.61
N GLY A 24 30.78 8.90 2.58
CA GLY A 24 30.04 8.25 3.66
C GLY A 24 28.87 7.42 3.14
N MET A 25 28.13 7.96 2.16
CA MET A 25 27.02 7.24 1.54
C MET A 25 27.50 6.01 0.75
N ALA A 26 28.63 6.11 0.03
CA ALA A 26 29.22 4.97 -0.66
C ALA A 26 29.67 3.87 0.31
N LEU A 27 30.28 4.23 1.44
CA LEU A 27 30.64 3.28 2.50
C LEU A 27 29.40 2.61 3.09
N LEU A 28 28.37 3.39 3.38
CA LEU A 28 27.11 2.88 3.91
C LEU A 28 26.45 1.87 2.96
N LEU A 29 26.37 2.19 1.66
CA LEU A 29 25.84 1.28 0.65
C LEU A 29 26.66 0.00 0.53
N ALA A 30 27.99 0.08 0.63
CA ALA A 30 28.86 -1.09 0.61
C ALA A 30 28.65 -2.00 1.84
N GLU A 31 28.43 -1.43 3.02
CA GLU A 31 28.07 -2.20 4.21
C GLU A 31 26.68 -2.83 4.09
N PHE A 32 25.69 -2.10 3.54
CA PHE A 32 24.39 -2.68 3.23
C PHE A 32 24.49 -3.84 2.25
N ASP A 33 25.31 -3.75 1.21
CA ASP A 33 25.49 -4.84 0.26
C ASP A 33 26.13 -6.08 0.91
N LYS A 34 27.06 -5.89 1.87
CA LYS A 34 27.62 -7.02 2.65
C LYS A 34 26.56 -7.69 3.52
N VAL A 35 25.72 -6.89 4.20
CA VAL A 35 24.65 -7.40 5.05
C VAL A 35 23.57 -8.08 4.23
N ASN A 36 23.13 -7.49 3.12
CA ASN A 36 22.14 -8.05 2.22
C ASN A 36 22.58 -9.40 1.65
N LYS A 37 23.85 -9.53 1.26
CA LYS A 37 24.43 -10.82 0.85
C LYS A 37 24.39 -11.87 1.95
N LYS A 38 24.66 -11.50 3.21
CA LYS A 38 24.57 -12.42 4.36
C LYS A 38 23.13 -12.85 4.65
N LEU A 39 22.17 -11.95 4.49
CA LEU A 39 20.75 -12.19 4.72
C LEU A 39 20.04 -12.84 3.52
N GLY A 40 20.74 -13.03 2.39
CA GLY A 40 20.15 -13.55 1.15
C GLY A 40 19.18 -12.58 0.48
N ILE A 41 19.21 -11.30 0.86
CA ILE A 41 18.37 -10.26 0.28
C ILE A 41 18.99 -9.81 -1.04
N ARG A 42 18.29 -10.05 -2.13
CA ARG A 42 18.67 -9.62 -3.48
C ARG A 42 17.87 -8.38 -3.83
N LYS A 43 18.55 -7.30 -4.22
CA LYS A 43 17.89 -6.04 -4.61
C LYS A 43 17.00 -6.24 -5.84
N GLU A 44 17.32 -7.24 -6.66
CA GLU A 44 16.58 -7.63 -7.84
C GLU A 44 15.20 -8.22 -7.51
N ASP A 45 15.04 -8.78 -6.30
CA ASP A 45 13.75 -9.29 -5.82
C ASP A 45 12.88 -8.20 -5.18
N LEU A 46 13.42 -6.98 -4.97
CA LEU A 46 12.69 -5.88 -4.34
C LEU A 46 11.39 -5.51 -5.08
N PRO A 47 11.35 -5.39 -6.43
CA PRO A 47 10.11 -5.12 -7.15
C PRO A 47 9.05 -6.20 -6.91
N LYS A 48 9.46 -7.46 -6.82
CA LYS A 48 8.56 -8.58 -6.53
C LYS A 48 7.96 -8.47 -5.12
N TYR A 49 8.76 -8.09 -4.13
CA TYR A 49 8.27 -7.89 -2.77
C TYR A 49 7.33 -6.67 -2.66
N GLU A 50 7.59 -5.61 -3.43
CA GLU A 50 6.70 -4.45 -3.53
C GLU A 50 5.35 -4.85 -4.13
N GLU A 51 5.34 -5.57 -5.26
CA GLU A 51 4.11 -6.10 -5.87
C GLU A 51 3.34 -7.01 -4.90
N GLU A 52 4.02 -7.94 -4.22
CA GLU A 52 3.40 -8.80 -3.22
C GLU A 52 2.80 -8.02 -2.04
N LEU A 53 3.45 -6.94 -1.63
CA LEU A 53 2.97 -6.07 -0.56
C LEU A 53 1.73 -5.29 -1.00
N GLU A 54 1.74 -4.70 -2.19
CA GLU A 54 0.58 -4.00 -2.76
C GLU A 54 -0.63 -4.94 -2.88
N VAL A 55 -0.43 -6.17 -3.35
CA VAL A 55 -1.49 -7.18 -3.43
C VAL A 55 -2.04 -7.53 -2.04
N LYS A 56 -1.17 -7.64 -1.02
CA LYS A 56 -1.62 -7.89 0.36
C LYS A 56 -2.44 -6.74 0.92
N ILE A 57 -2.02 -5.49 0.67
CA ILE A 57 -2.76 -4.29 1.08
C ILE A 57 -4.13 -4.26 0.39
N ALA A 58 -4.19 -4.47 -0.92
CA ALA A 58 -5.43 -4.50 -1.67
C ALA A 58 -6.39 -5.60 -1.17
N LYS A 59 -5.86 -6.80 -0.87
CA LYS A 59 -6.66 -7.89 -0.29
C LYS A 59 -7.23 -7.54 1.09
N ALA A 60 -6.44 -6.90 1.94
CA ALA A 60 -6.89 -6.48 3.27
C ALA A 60 -8.01 -5.44 3.16
N GLN A 61 -7.83 -4.43 2.31
CA GLN A 61 -8.85 -3.41 2.03
C GLN A 61 -10.14 -4.02 1.48
N LEU A 62 -10.05 -4.98 0.56
CA LEU A 62 -11.22 -5.70 0.04
C LEU A 62 -11.94 -6.53 1.11
N GLN A 63 -11.20 -7.14 2.04
CA GLN A 63 -11.80 -7.89 3.15
C GLN A 63 -12.56 -6.99 4.11
N GLU A 64 -12.01 -5.82 4.43
CA GLU A 64 -12.67 -4.82 5.25
C GLU A 64 -13.94 -4.30 4.58
N LEU A 65 -13.85 -3.89 3.31
CA LEU A 65 -15.01 -3.44 2.53
C LEU A 65 -16.12 -4.51 2.47
N LYS A 66 -15.73 -5.78 2.30
CA LYS A 66 -16.69 -6.90 2.29
C LYS A 66 -17.38 -7.07 3.64
N LYS A 67 -16.64 -6.90 4.73
CA LYS A 67 -17.20 -6.98 6.09
C LYS A 67 -18.24 -5.87 6.30
N ASP A 68 -17.88 -4.64 5.98
CA ASP A 68 -18.78 -3.48 6.13
C ASP A 68 -20.05 -3.65 5.28
N ALA A 69 -19.92 -4.16 4.05
CA ALA A 69 -21.06 -4.45 3.19
C ALA A 69 -21.99 -5.52 3.79
N ILE A 70 -21.43 -6.59 4.38
CA ILE A 70 -22.22 -7.65 5.02
C ILE A 70 -22.95 -7.10 6.25
N GLU A 71 -22.28 -6.33 7.10
CA GLU A 71 -22.90 -5.72 8.28
C GLU A 71 -24.04 -4.77 7.90
N ALA A 72 -23.87 -3.98 6.83
CA ALA A 72 -24.91 -3.13 6.29
C ALA A 72 -26.10 -3.94 5.75
N MET A 73 -25.85 -5.01 4.99
CA MET A 73 -26.90 -5.92 4.48
C MET A 73 -27.68 -6.59 5.62
N GLU A 74 -27.00 -7.10 6.64
CA GLU A 74 -27.64 -7.71 7.81
C GLU A 74 -28.47 -6.71 8.61
N THR A 75 -28.02 -5.46 8.69
CA THR A 75 -28.76 -4.38 9.35
C THR A 75 -30.02 -4.01 8.56
N GLN A 76 -29.95 -3.95 7.24
CA GLN A 76 -31.12 -3.70 6.39
C GLN A 76 -32.14 -4.85 6.47
N LYS A 77 -31.67 -6.10 6.47
CA LYS A 77 -32.53 -7.29 6.58
C LYS A 77 -33.39 -7.32 7.85
N LYS A 78 -32.97 -6.64 8.93
CA LYS A 78 -33.73 -6.56 10.19
C LYS A 78 -34.92 -5.59 10.13
N ARG A 79 -35.05 -4.78 9.08
CA ARG A 79 -36.17 -3.85 8.90
C ARG A 79 -37.41 -4.62 8.42
N GLU A 80 -38.58 -4.25 8.92
CA GLU A 80 -39.88 -4.87 8.57
C GLU A 80 -40.13 -4.90 7.06
N GLU A 81 -39.65 -3.88 6.34
CA GLU A 81 -39.81 -3.70 4.88
C GLU A 81 -39.10 -4.78 4.04
N PHE A 82 -38.10 -5.47 4.59
CA PHE A 82 -37.23 -6.40 3.86
C PHE A 82 -37.29 -7.83 4.41
N LYS A 83 -38.25 -8.15 5.29
CA LYS A 83 -38.36 -9.47 5.92
C LYS A 83 -38.70 -10.60 4.94
N ASP A 84 -39.45 -10.28 3.88
CA ASP A 84 -39.90 -11.26 2.88
C ASP A 84 -39.01 -11.29 1.63
N GLU A 85 -37.98 -10.41 1.56
CA GLU A 85 -37.05 -10.36 0.43
C GLU A 85 -35.85 -11.30 0.63
N GLN A 86 -35.59 -12.13 -0.38
CA GLN A 86 -34.42 -12.99 -0.42
C GLN A 86 -33.18 -12.19 -0.80
N MET A 87 -32.12 -12.25 0.03
CA MET A 87 -30.88 -11.56 -0.30
C MET A 87 -30.29 -12.12 -1.61
N PRO A 88 -29.90 -11.25 -2.56
CA PRO A 88 -29.29 -11.67 -3.80
C PRO A 88 -27.89 -12.27 -3.55
N ASP A 89 -27.51 -13.26 -4.37
CA ASP A 89 -26.15 -13.79 -4.33
C ASP A 89 -25.18 -12.74 -4.89
N VAL A 90 -24.22 -12.32 -4.05
CA VAL A 90 -23.23 -11.29 -4.40
C VAL A 90 -22.44 -11.67 -5.66
N LYS A 91 -22.21 -12.96 -5.92
CA LYS A 91 -21.53 -13.42 -7.14
C LYS A 91 -22.37 -13.24 -8.41
N SER A 92 -23.69 -13.33 -8.28
CA SER A 92 -24.61 -13.11 -9.41
C SER A 92 -24.65 -11.64 -9.84
N LEU A 93 -24.38 -10.72 -8.92
CA LEU A 93 -24.36 -9.26 -9.14
C LEU A 93 -23.06 -8.73 -9.77
N ASP A 94 -22.09 -9.61 -10.08
CA ASP A 94 -20.87 -9.19 -10.77
C ASP A 94 -21.21 -8.60 -12.14
N ILE A 95 -20.82 -7.35 -12.39
CA ILE A 95 -21.11 -6.63 -13.63
C ILE A 95 -20.62 -7.39 -14.88
N ARG A 96 -19.58 -8.23 -14.73
CA ARG A 96 -19.06 -9.07 -15.81
C ARG A 96 -20.04 -10.14 -16.26
N ASN A 97 -21.05 -10.48 -15.46
CA ASN A 97 -22.13 -11.38 -15.85
C ASN A 97 -23.20 -10.69 -16.72
N PHE A 98 -23.15 -9.35 -16.84
CA PHE A 98 -24.14 -8.53 -17.54
C PHE A 98 -23.59 -7.87 -18.82
N LEU A 99 -22.33 -8.14 -19.17
CA LEU A 99 -21.65 -7.72 -20.39
C LEU A 99 -21.51 -8.91 -21.34
#